data_AF-A0A1R1DGY3-F1
#
_entry.id   AF-A0A1R1DGY3-F1
#
_cell.length_a   1.000
_cell.length_b   1.000
_cell.length_c   1.000
_cell.angle_alpha   90.00
_cell.angle_beta   90.00
_cell.angle_gamma   90.00
#
_symmetry.space_group_name_H-M   'P 1'
#
loop_
_entity.id
_entity.type
_entity.pdbx_description
1 polymer ?
#
loop_
_entity_poly.entity_id
_entity_poly.type
_entity_poly.pdbx_seq_one_letter_code
_entity_poly.pdbx_strand_id
1 'polypeptide(L)'
;MGLPFHPVSKASQTSKTRVKLTQKQMGDISTKVDKQLKERSALVCERCSSARATERAHITGRKHLTHKTTVEDLLHLCTPCHRWLDGDPAGIRYKRKLRGIDL
;
A
#
# COMPACT_ATOMS: atom_id res chain seq x y z
N MET A 1 -9.52 -5.70 45.78
CA MET A 1 -8.94 -4.34 45.83
C MET A 1 -9.46 -3.56 44.65
N GLY A 2 -10.11 -2.41 44.87
CA GLY A 2 -10.62 -1.55 43.80
C GLY A 2 -9.51 -0.63 43.30
N LEU A 3 -9.37 -0.53 41.97
CA LEU A 3 -8.46 0.45 41.38
C LEU A 3 -8.91 1.88 41.76
N PRO A 4 -7.98 2.79 42.09
CA PRO A 4 -8.34 4.17 42.40
C PRO A 4 -8.90 4.88 41.16
N PHE A 5 -10.01 5.60 41.34
CA PHE A 5 -10.67 6.36 40.28
C PHE A 5 -9.87 7.64 39.99
N HIS A 6 -9.18 7.66 38.86
CA HIS A 6 -8.40 8.81 38.37
C HIS A 6 -9.04 9.38 37.09
N PRO A 7 -10.00 10.32 37.20
CA PRO A 7 -10.63 10.92 36.03
C PRO A 7 -9.62 11.84 35.32
N VAL A 8 -9.29 11.49 34.08
CA VAL A 8 -8.46 12.30 33.18
C VAL A 8 -9.33 12.93 32.11
N SER A 9 -9.08 14.19 31.77
CA SER A 9 -9.85 14.91 30.75
C SER A 9 -9.66 14.26 29.37
N LYS A 10 -10.69 14.31 28.53
CA LYS A 10 -10.59 13.78 27.15
C LYS A 10 -9.42 14.41 26.39
N ALA A 11 -9.17 15.70 26.62
CA ALA A 11 -8.04 16.42 26.04
C ALA A 11 -6.69 15.83 26.48
N SER A 12 -6.50 15.48 27.76
CA SER A 12 -5.25 14.87 28.22
C SER A 12 -5.08 13.45 27.65
N GLN A 13 -6.17 12.68 27.52
CA GLN A 13 -6.17 11.33 26.94
C GLN A 13 -5.81 11.34 25.44
N THR A 14 -6.32 12.31 24.68
CA THR A 14 -6.09 12.37 23.23
C THR A 14 -4.87 13.20 22.84
N SER A 15 -4.30 14.00 23.75
CA SER A 15 -3.15 14.89 23.46
C SER A 15 -1.95 14.19 22.85
N LYS A 16 -1.68 12.93 23.26
CA LYS A 16 -0.56 12.11 22.77
C LYS A 16 -1.00 11.05 21.74
N THR A 17 -2.30 10.90 21.52
CA THR A 17 -2.84 9.88 20.62
C THR A 17 -2.90 10.44 19.21
N ARG A 18 -2.06 9.92 18.31
CA ARG A 18 -2.10 10.33 16.91
C ARG A 18 -3.39 9.82 16.27
N VAL A 19 -4.31 10.74 15.97
CA VAL A 19 -5.58 10.43 15.28
C VAL A 19 -5.35 10.15 13.80
N LYS A 20 -4.36 10.80 13.17
CA LYS A 20 -4.03 10.62 11.75
C LYS A 20 -3.18 9.39 11.51
N LEU A 21 -3.43 8.66 10.42
CA LEU A 21 -2.61 7.52 10.03
C LEU A 21 -1.17 7.94 9.74
N THR A 22 -0.22 7.11 10.16
CA THR A 22 1.18 7.23 9.74
C THR A 22 1.33 6.82 8.27
N GLN A 23 2.38 7.29 7.59
CA GLN A 23 2.69 6.84 6.23
C GLN A 23 2.86 5.31 6.13
N LYS A 24 3.38 4.66 7.18
CA LYS A 24 3.41 3.19 7.27
C LYS A 24 2.00 2.60 7.23
N GLN A 25 1.10 3.09 8.06
CA GLN A 25 -0.29 2.63 8.11
C GLN A 25 -1.10 2.99 6.85
N MET A 26 -0.79 4.11 6.20
CA MET A 26 -1.43 4.49 4.93
C MET A 26 -1.05 3.53 3.80
N GLY A 27 0.23 3.19 3.68
CA GLY A 27 0.72 2.24 2.68
C GLY A 27 0.52 0.76 3.03
N ASP A 28 -0.15 0.47 4.14
CA ASP A 28 -0.38 -0.91 4.58
C ASP A 28 -1.45 -1.59 3.73
N ILE A 29 -1.18 -2.80 3.26
CA ILE A 29 -2.09 -3.55 2.41
C ILE A 29 -3.00 -4.39 3.31
N SER A 30 -4.25 -3.94 3.46
CA SER A 30 -5.24 -4.71 4.22
C SER A 30 -5.56 -6.05 3.56
N THR A 31 -6.01 -7.04 4.35
CA THR A 31 -6.44 -8.36 3.86
C THR A 31 -7.53 -8.25 2.79
N LYS A 32 -8.44 -7.29 2.92
CA LYS A 32 -9.48 -6.99 1.92
C LYS A 32 -8.86 -6.57 0.58
N VAL A 33 -7.92 -5.64 0.61
CA VAL A 33 -7.24 -5.15 -0.61
C VAL A 33 -6.39 -6.26 -1.24
N ASP A 34 -5.70 -7.06 -0.43
CA ASP A 34 -4.94 -8.22 -0.90
C ASP A 34 -5.83 -9.24 -1.63
N LYS A 35 -7.01 -9.53 -1.07
CA LYS A 35 -7.98 -10.44 -1.68
C LYS A 35 -8.47 -9.89 -3.02
N GLN A 36 -8.87 -8.62 -3.07
CA GLN A 36 -9.31 -7.95 -4.30
C GLN A 36 -8.21 -7.97 -5.37
N LEU A 37 -6.96 -7.74 -4.98
CA LEU A 37 -5.82 -7.77 -5.90
C LEU A 37 -5.61 -9.16 -6.52
N LYS A 38 -5.71 -10.22 -5.71
CA LYS A 38 -5.59 -11.60 -6.16
C LYS A 38 -6.75 -12.04 -7.05
N GLU A 39 -7.97 -11.62 -6.72
CA GLU A 39 -9.16 -11.85 -7.53
C GLU A 39 -9.02 -11.16 -8.89
N ARG A 40 -8.60 -9.89 -8.91
CA ARG A 40 -8.38 -9.12 -10.16
C ARG A 40 -7.37 -9.80 -11.08
N SER A 41 -6.25 -10.26 -10.53
CA SER A 41 -5.16 -10.79 -11.35
C SER A 41 -5.29 -12.29 -11.65
N ALA A 42 -6.26 -12.98 -11.02
CA ALA A 42 -6.36 -14.44 -11.01
C ALA A 42 -5.03 -15.14 -10.63
N LEU A 43 -4.24 -14.54 -9.73
CA LEU A 43 -2.90 -14.98 -9.33
C LEU A 43 -1.85 -14.98 -10.46
N VAL A 44 -2.12 -14.34 -11.59
CA VAL A 44 -1.19 -14.17 -12.72
C VAL A 44 -0.56 -12.77 -12.67
N CYS A 45 0.71 -12.68 -13.10
CA CYS A 45 1.46 -11.43 -13.16
C CYS A 45 0.81 -10.45 -14.13
N GLU A 46 0.41 -9.29 -13.63
CA GLU A 46 -0.28 -8.25 -14.43
C GLU A 46 0.63 -7.54 -15.45
N ARG A 47 1.95 -7.79 -15.41
CA ARG A 47 2.90 -7.24 -16.39
C ARG A 47 3.25 -8.20 -17.51
N CYS A 48 3.64 -9.44 -17.17
CA CYS A 48 4.14 -10.40 -18.17
C CYS A 48 3.09 -11.45 -18.57
N SER A 49 1.98 -11.53 -17.83
CA SER A 49 0.84 -12.44 -18.09
C SER A 49 1.19 -13.93 -18.17
N SER A 50 2.41 -14.32 -17.80
CA SER A 50 2.93 -15.68 -17.98
C SER A 50 3.31 -16.38 -16.67
N ALA A 51 3.72 -15.61 -15.67
CA ALA A 51 4.19 -16.13 -14.39
C ALA A 51 3.14 -15.93 -13.29
N ARG A 52 3.19 -16.79 -12.28
CA ARG A 52 2.42 -16.61 -11.05
C ARG A 52 2.84 -15.31 -10.36
N ALA A 53 1.86 -14.49 -9.99
CA ALA A 53 2.09 -13.31 -9.19
C ALA A 53 2.27 -13.70 -7.72
N THR A 54 3.34 -13.20 -7.11
CA THR A 54 3.74 -13.48 -5.73
C THR A 54 3.88 -12.20 -4.90
N GLU A 55 4.13 -11.07 -5.58
CA GLU A 55 4.47 -9.79 -4.98
C GLU A 55 3.36 -8.77 -5.19
N ARG A 56 3.13 -7.91 -4.19
CA ARG A 56 2.21 -6.78 -4.26
C ARG A 56 3.03 -5.51 -4.38
N ALA A 57 3.24 -5.06 -5.61
CA ALA A 57 4.08 -3.91 -5.89
C ALA A 57 3.25 -2.63 -5.84
N HIS A 58 3.63 -1.66 -5.00
CA HIS A 58 2.98 -0.34 -4.98
C HIS A 58 3.32 0.44 -6.25
N ILE A 59 2.32 0.89 -7.00
CA ILE A 59 2.45 1.82 -8.13
C ILE A 59 2.82 3.20 -7.61
N THR A 60 2.00 3.74 -6.71
CA THR A 60 2.31 4.96 -5.96
C THR A 60 3.08 4.56 -4.72
N GLY A 61 4.37 4.93 -4.67
CA GLY A 61 5.22 4.61 -3.52
C GLY A 61 4.60 5.12 -2.23
N ARG A 62 4.72 4.35 -1.14
CA ARG A 62 4.07 4.60 0.16
C ARG A 62 4.12 6.07 0.61
N LYS A 63 5.25 6.75 0.43
CA LYS A 63 5.46 8.16 0.85
C LYS A 63 4.61 9.19 0.08
N HIS A 64 4.06 8.82 -1.06
CA HIS A 64 3.29 9.70 -1.94
C HIS A 64 1.78 9.43 -1.86
N LEU A 65 1.34 8.50 -1.01
CA LEU A 65 -0.07 8.24 -0.79
C LEU A 65 -0.67 9.35 0.08
N THR A 66 -1.78 9.92 -0.38
CA THR A 66 -2.61 10.86 0.37
C THR A 66 -3.84 10.17 0.99
N HIS A 67 -4.09 8.92 0.60
CA HIS A 67 -5.15 8.05 1.08
C HIS A 67 -4.61 6.69 1.57
N LYS A 68 -5.48 5.86 2.13
CA LYS A 68 -5.14 4.48 2.50
C LYS A 68 -5.05 3.62 1.24
N THR A 69 -3.99 2.81 1.10
CA THR A 69 -3.76 1.97 -0.09
C THR A 69 -5.01 1.21 -0.51
N THR A 70 -5.36 1.37 -1.77
CA THR A 70 -6.44 0.67 -2.47
C THR A 70 -5.86 -0.35 -3.45
N VAL A 71 -6.73 -1.14 -4.09
CA VAL A 71 -6.30 -2.11 -5.10
C VAL A 71 -5.72 -1.41 -6.34
N GLU A 72 -6.15 -0.18 -6.63
CA GLU A 72 -5.69 0.63 -7.77
C GLU A 72 -4.27 1.16 -7.56
N ASP A 73 -3.79 1.22 -6.31
CA ASP A 73 -2.43 1.63 -5.98
C ASP A 73 -1.41 0.49 -6.12
N LEU A 74 -1.84 -0.72 -6.49
CA LEU A 74 -1.04 -1.95 -6.47
C LEU A 74 -1.03 -2.66 -7.82
N LEU A 75 0.09 -3.32 -8.12
CA LEU A 75 0.23 -4.33 -9.17
C LEU A 75 0.53 -5.69 -8.54
N HIS A 76 -0.09 -6.74 -9.08
CA HIS A 76 0.22 -8.11 -8.68
C HIS A 76 1.26 -8.70 -9.64
N LEU A 77 2.50 -8.87 -9.18
CA LEU A 77 3.65 -9.18 -10.04
C LEU A 77 4.38 -10.44 -9.59
N CYS A 78 5.04 -11.11 -10.53
CA CYS A 78 6.09 -12.06 -10.19
C CYS A 78 7.37 -11.30 -9.76
N THR A 79 8.24 -11.97 -8.99
CA THR A 79 9.46 -11.35 -8.44
C THR A 79 10.36 -10.67 -9.50
N PRO A 80 10.62 -11.25 -10.69
CA PRO A 80 11.41 -10.55 -11.72
C PRO A 80 10.76 -9.26 -12.21
N CYS A 81 9.44 -9.27 -12.41
CA CYS A 81 8.69 -8.09 -12.83
C CYS A 81 8.69 -7.02 -11.75
N HIS A 82 8.60 -7.40 -10.47
CA HIS A 82 8.68 -6.48 -9.34
C HIS A 82 10.06 -5.82 -9.25
N ARG A 83 11.14 -6.60 -9.35
CA ARG A 83 12.51 -6.07 -9.35
C ARG A 83 12.76 -5.10 -10.50
N TRP A 84 12.28 -5.44 -11.70
CA TRP A 84 12.36 -4.54 -12.85
C TRP A 84 11.58 -3.25 -12.59
N LEU A 85 10.36 -3.33 -12.06
CA LEU A 85 9.51 -2.16 -11.80
C LEU A 85 10.19 -1.14 -10.88
N ASP A 86 10.88 -1.60 -9.84
CA ASP A 86 11.49 -0.73 -8.83
C ASP A 86 12.96 -0.38 -9.10
N GLY A 87 13.70 -1.23 -9.82
CA GLY A 87 15.15 -1.08 -10.00
C GLY A 87 15.60 -0.66 -11.40
N ASP A 88 14.79 -0.86 -12.43
CA ASP A 88 15.16 -0.56 -13.82
C ASP A 88 14.63 0.82 -14.26
N PRO A 89 15.42 1.65 -14.97
CA PRO A 89 14.96 2.96 -15.46
C PRO A 89 13.69 2.89 -16.32
N ALA A 90 13.50 1.84 -17.13
CA ALA A 90 12.28 1.65 -17.90
C ALA A 90 11.10 1.25 -17.00
N GLY A 91 11.35 0.46 -15.95
CA GLY A 91 10.36 0.12 -14.93
C GLY A 91 9.89 1.33 -14.15
N ILE A 92 10.82 2.19 -13.73
CA ILE A 92 10.52 3.44 -13.03
C ILE A 92 9.68 4.38 -13.93
N ARG A 93 10.01 4.49 -15.22
CA ARG A 93 9.20 5.27 -16.19
C ARG A 93 7.81 4.67 -16.36
N TYR A 94 7.70 3.35 -16.51
CA TYR A 94 6.41 2.66 -16.59
C TYR A 94 5.54 2.94 -15.35
N LYS A 95 6.15 2.87 -14.17
CA LYS A 95 5.49 3.20 -12.89
C LYS A 95 5.00 4.64 -12.82
N ARG A 96 5.72 5.61 -13.41
CA ARG A 96 5.27 7.02 -13.51
C ARG A 96 4.08 7.20 -14.44
N LYS A 97 4.10 6.55 -15.61
CA LYS A 97 2.96 6.55 -16.56
C LYS A 97 1.68 6.04 -15.92
N LEU A 98 1.75 4.93 -15.17
CA LEU A 98 0.59 4.38 -14.45
C LEU A 98 0.00 5.33 -13.40
N ARG A 99 0.79 6.27 -12.87
CA ARG A 99 0.31 7.29 -11.93
C ARG A 99 -0.33 8.50 -12.61
N GLY A 100 -0.34 8.55 -13.95
CA GLY A 100 -0.82 9.70 -14.70
C GLY A 100 0.05 10.95 -14.52
N ILE A 101 1.34 10.78 -14.18
CA ILE A 101 2.27 11.90 -13.95
C ILE A 101 2.98 12.33 -15.26
N ASP A 102 2.82 11.57 -16.34
CA ASP A 102 3.45 11.88 -17.64
C ASP A 102 2.43 12.47 -18.64
N LEU A 103 2.45 13.81 -18.74
CA LEU A 103 2.51 14.56 -20.00
C LEU A 103 3.87 15.26 -20.03
#